data_AF-A0A923WDK8-F1
#
_entry.id   AF-A0A923WDK8-F1
#
_cell.length_a   1.000
_cell.length_b   1.000
_cell.length_c   1.000
_cell.angle_alpha   90.00
_cell.angle_beta   90.00
_cell.angle_gamma   90.00
#
_symmetry.space_group_name_H-M   'P 1'
#
loop_
_entity.id
_entity.type
_entity.pdbx_description
1 polymer ?
#
loop_
_entity_poly.entity_id
_entity_poly.type
_entity_poly.pdbx_seq_one_letter_code
_entity_poly.pdbx_strand_id
1 'polypeptide(L)' 'MASDDLKKQLHHYVDMIEDDTQLEMLNEAAEIYVTKQQDILEMISPEQLKRLEESIKQADEGKLTTHEEVMKLSKQWFTK' A
#
# COMPACT_ATOMS: atom_id res chain seq x y z
N MET A 1 2.21 29.36 -6.72
CA MET A 1 2.99 29.08 -7.95
C MET A 1 2.03 28.53 -8.99
N ALA A 2 2.13 28.97 -10.24
CA ALA A 2 1.33 28.37 -11.31
C ALA A 2 1.87 26.94 -11.56
N SER A 3 0.98 26.03 -11.97
CA SER A 3 1.33 24.61 -12.21
C SER A 3 2.53 24.45 -13.15
N ASP A 4 2.67 25.35 -14.13
CA ASP A 4 3.75 25.32 -15.12
C ASP A 4 5.11 25.73 -14.54
N ASP A 5 5.13 26.62 -13.55
CA ASP A 5 6.38 27.04 -12.89
C ASP A 5 6.93 25.89 -12.04
N LEU A 6 6.04 25.15 -11.36
CA LEU A 6 6.41 23.99 -10.54
C LEU A 6 6.97 22.86 -11.40
N LYS A 7 6.35 22.59 -12.57
CA LYS A 7 6.85 21.57 -13.50
C LYS A 7 8.25 21.90 -14.02
N LYS A 8 8.48 23.15 -14.43
CA LYS A 8 9.81 23.59 -14.89
C LYS A 8 10.88 23.42 -13.81
N GLN A 9 10.54 23.74 -12.58
CA GLN A 9 11.45 23.60 -11.45
C GLN A 9 11.74 22.13 -11.13
N LEU A 10 10.74 21.25 -11.21
CA LEU A 10 10.94 19.80 -11.03
C LEU A 10 11.84 19.21 -12.13
N HIS A 11 11.62 19.58 -13.40
CA HIS A 11 12.52 19.15 -14.49
C HIS A 11 13.96 19.59 -14.24
N HIS A 12 14.16 20.84 -13.81
CA HIS A 12 15.48 21.33 -13.48
C HIS A 12 16.15 20.53 -12.35
N TYR A 13 15.39 20.15 -11.31
CA TYR A 13 15.93 19.32 -10.24
C TYR A 13 16.29 17.91 -10.69
N VAL A 14 15.48 17.30 -11.56
CA VAL A 14 15.79 16.00 -12.16
C VAL A 14 17.09 16.07 -12.95
N ASP A 15 17.27 17.13 -13.76
CA ASP A 15 18.46 17.32 -14.59
C ASP A 15 19.75 17.55 -13.77
N MET A 16 19.62 17.94 -12.51
CA MET A 16 20.77 18.16 -11.60
C MET A 16 21.20 16.90 -10.84
N ILE A 17 20.43 15.81 -10.89
CA ILE A 17 20.78 14.55 -10.23
C ILE A 17 21.76 13.80 -11.14
N GLU A 18 23.01 13.68 -10.69
CA GLU A 18 24.05 12.92 -11.40
C GLU A 18 24.15 11.45 -10.94
N ASP A 19 23.50 11.11 -9.82
CA ASP A 19 23.51 9.77 -9.22
C ASP A 19 22.31 8.96 -9.72
N ASP A 20 22.59 7.91 -10.50
CA ASP A 20 21.59 7.01 -11.06
C ASP A 20 20.68 6.37 -9.98
N THR A 21 21.21 6.09 -8.78
CA THR A 21 20.42 5.50 -7.68
C THR A 21 19.39 6.50 -7.16
N GLN A 22 19.75 7.78 -7.07
CA GLN A 22 18.82 8.84 -6.65
C GLN A 22 17.74 9.09 -7.72
N LEU A 23 18.12 8.96 -8.99
CA LEU A 23 17.18 9.07 -10.11
C LEU A 23 16.17 7.90 -10.11
N GLU A 24 16.63 6.67 -9.85
CA GLU A 24 15.77 5.50 -9.71
C GLU A 24 14.76 5.67 -8.56
N MET A 25 15.23 6.09 -7.37
CA MET A 25 14.33 6.36 -6.24
C MET A 25 13.29 7.44 -6.56
N LEU A 26 13.69 8.49 -7.27
CA LEU A 26 12.77 9.55 -7.69
C LEU A 26 11.75 9.05 -8.72
N ASN A 27 12.19 8.19 -9.65
CA ASN A 27 11.31 7.58 -10.63
C ASN A 27 10.26 6.68 -9.97
N GLU A 28 10.66 5.81 -9.03
CA GLU A 28 9.73 4.97 -8.27
C GLU A 28 8.71 5.82 -7.49
N ALA A 29 9.16 6.90 -6.84
CA ALA A 29 8.28 7.81 -6.12
C ALA A 29 7.29 8.52 -7.05
N ALA A 30 7.75 8.98 -8.22
CA ALA A 30 6.90 9.62 -9.22
C ALA A 30 5.90 8.63 -9.84
N GLU A 31 6.30 7.38 -10.04
CA GLU A 31 5.45 6.31 -10.57
C GLU A 31 4.19 6.12 -9.72
N ILE A 32 4.29 6.17 -8.39
CA ILE A 32 3.14 6.06 -7.47
C ILE A 32 2.06 7.11 -7.78
N TYR A 33 2.47 8.35 -8.07
CA TYR A 33 1.54 9.45 -8.34
C TYR A 33 1.05 9.47 -9.79
N VAL A 34 1.89 9.07 -10.74
CA VAL A 34 1.57 9.07 -12.18
C VAL A 34 0.71 7.88 -12.57
N THR A 35 1.02 6.69 -12.04
CA THR A 35 0.25 5.49 -12.35
C THR A 35 -1.13 5.51 -11.71
N LYS A 36 -1.42 6.50 -10.83
CA LYS A 36 -2.51 6.47 -9.86
C LYS A 36 -2.52 5.08 -9.27
N GLN A 37 -1.67 4.85 -8.27
CA GLN A 37 -1.82 3.66 -7.44
C GLN A 37 -3.33 3.58 -7.13
N GLN A 38 -4.02 2.64 -7.78
CA GLN A 38 -5.42 2.39 -7.51
C GLN A 38 -5.36 2.12 -6.03
N ASP A 39 -5.98 3.01 -5.24
CA ASP A 39 -5.98 2.87 -3.80
C ASP A 39 -6.32 1.40 -3.57
N ILE A 40 -5.54 0.65 -2.80
CA ILE A 40 -5.79 -0.81 -2.70
C ILE A 40 -7.24 -1.03 -2.23
N LEU A 41 -7.78 -0.03 -1.53
CA LEU A 41 -9.18 0.15 -1.16
C LEU A 41 -10.16 0.34 -2.34
N GLU A 42 -9.77 0.98 -3.44
CA GLU A 42 -10.52 1.05 -4.70
C GLU A 42 -10.54 -0.29 -5.47
N MET A 43 -9.57 -1.17 -5.23
CA MET A 43 -9.51 -2.52 -5.83
C MET A 43 -10.20 -3.59 -4.98
N ILE A 44 -10.61 -3.26 -3.75
CA ILE A 44 -11.30 -4.18 -2.84
C ILE A 44 -12.71 -4.44 -3.36
N SER A 45 -13.06 -5.72 -3.52
CA SER A 45 -14.45 -6.08 -3.84
C SER A 45 -15.37 -5.72 -2.67
N PRO A 46 -16.68 -5.47 -2.90
CA PRO A 46 -17.63 -5.22 -1.82
C PRO A 46 -17.63 -6.31 -0.73
N GLU A 47 -17.34 -7.55 -1.12
CA GLU A 47 -17.24 -8.69 -0.21
C GLU A 47 -15.99 -8.64 0.68
N GLN A 48 -14.86 -8.22 0.10
CA GLN A 48 -13.61 -8.02 0.84
C GLN A 48 -13.72 -6.84 1.80
N LEU A 49 -14.39 -5.76 1.38
CA LEU A 49 -14.65 -4.59 2.24
C LEU A 49 -15.47 -4.99 3.46
N LYS A 50 -16.56 -5.74 3.23
CA LYS A 50 -17.42 -6.24 4.31
C LYS A 50 -16.66 -7.12 5.30
N ARG A 51 -15.79 -8.03 4.80
CA ARG A 51 -14.95 -8.86 5.68
C ARG A 51 -13.97 -8.03 6.51
N LEU A 52 -13.41 -6.97 5.93
CA LEU A 52 -12.52 -6.06 6.64
C LEU A 52 -13.26 -5.34 7.77
N GLU A 53 -14.45 -4.78 7.50
CA GLU A 53 -15.31 -4.15 8.50
C GLU A 53 -15.69 -5.11 9.63
N GLU A 54 -16.04 -6.34 9.29
CA GLU A 54 -16.33 -7.40 10.27
C GLU A 54 -15.10 -7.73 11.13
N SER A 55 -13.90 -7.76 10.54
CA SER A 55 -12.65 -8.04 11.24
C SER A 55 -12.28 -6.91 12.21
N ILE A 56 -12.48 -5.66 11.80
CA ILE A 56 -12.28 -4.48 12.66
C ILE A 56 -13.25 -4.53 13.84
N LYS A 57 -14.54 -4.81 13.59
CA LYS A 57 -15.54 -4.96 14.65
C LYS A 57 -15.20 -6.07 15.64
N GLN A 58 -14.72 -7.22 15.16
CA GLN A 58 -14.29 -8.32 16.04
C GLN A 58 -13.10 -7.92 16.91
N ALA A 59 -12.15 -7.15 16.36
CA ALA A 59 -11.01 -6.64 17.11
C ALA A 59 -11.46 -5.67 18.23
N ASP A 60 -12.38 -4.74 17.92
CA ASP A 60 -12.94 -3.80 18.89
C ASP A 60 -13.70 -4.52 20.02
N GLU A 61 -14.38 -5.62 19.69
CA GLU A 61 -15.08 -6.49 20.64
C GLU A 61 -14.12 -7.44 21.40
N GLY A 62 -12.81 -7.36 21.17
CA GLY A 62 -11.80 -8.21 21.80
C GLY A 62 -11.80 -9.67 21.33
N LYS A 63 -12.51 -9.97 20.23
CA LYS A 63 -12.60 -11.31 19.61
C LYS A 63 -11.40 -11.54 18.69
N LEU A 64 -10.21 -11.52 19.26
CA LEU A 64 -8.96 -11.76 18.55
C LEU A 64 -8.52 -13.21 18.77
N THR A 65 -7.97 -13.81 17.72
CA THR A 65 -7.31 -15.11 17.82
C THR A 65 -5.82 -14.89 17.97
N THR A 66 -5.21 -15.54 18.97
CA THR A 66 -3.78 -15.40 19.23
C THR A 66 -2.96 -16.12 18.15
N HIS A 67 -1.70 -15.70 17.99
CA HIS A 67 -0.78 -16.34 17.06
C HIS A 67 -0.65 -17.85 17.31
N GLU A 68 -0.60 -18.28 18.58
CA GLU A 68 -0.50 -19.70 18.95
C GLU A 68 -1.74 -20.50 18.52
N GLU A 69 -2.94 -19.93 18.69
CA GLU A 69 -4.19 -20.56 18.29
C GLU A 69 -4.29 -20.68 16.76
N VAL A 70 -3.88 -19.65 16.03
CA VAL A 70 -3.80 -19.70 14.56
C VAL A 70 -2.83 -20.81 14.11
N MET A 71 -1.66 -20.92 14.74
CA MET A 71 -0.67 -21.94 14.42
C MET A 71 -1.15 -23.37 14.74
N LYS A 72 -1.99 -23.53 15.76
CA LYS A 72 -2.60 -24.82 16.09
C LYS A 72 -3.67 -25.22 15.08
N LEU A 73 -4.52 -24.28 14.68
CA LEU A 73 -5.56 -24.50 13.67
C LEU A 73 -4.95 -24.80 12.29
N SER A 74 -3.93 -24.06 11.89
CA SER A 74 -3.27 -24.27 10.60
C SER A 74 -2.64 -25.66 10.51
N LYS A 75 -1.95 -26.12 11.56
CA LYS A 75 -1.40 -27.49 11.62
C LYS A 75 -2.45 -28.57 11.45
N GLN A 76 -3.66 -28.37 11.99
CA GLN A 76 -4.77 -29.33 11.84
C GLN A 76 -5.31 -29.40 10.40
N TRP A 77 -5.19 -28.32 9.63
CA TRP A 77 -5.57 -28.32 8.22
C TRP A 77 -4.50 -28.96 7.32
N PHE A 78 -3.22 -28.77 7.63
CA PHE A 78 -2.12 -29.37 6.86
C PHE A 78 -1.85 -30.85 7.17
N THR A 79 -2.46 -31.41 8.22
CA THR A 79 -2.35 -32.84 8.57
C THR A 79 -3.58 -33.66 8.16
N LYS A 80 -4.52 -33.06 7.41
CA LYS A 80 -5.67 -33.74 6.79
C LYS A 80 -5.38 -34.03 5.32
#